data_AF-A0A9D1AWQ9-F1
#
_entry.id   AF-A0A9D1AWQ9-F1
#
_cell.length_a   1.000
_cell.length_b   1.000
_cell.length_c   1.000
_cell.angle_alpha   90.00
_cell.angle_beta   90.00
_cell.angle_gamma   90.00
#
_symmetry.space_group_name_H-M   'P 1'
#
loop_
_entity.id
_entity.type
_entity.pdbx_description
1 polymer ?
#
loop_
_entity_poly.entity_id
_entity_poly.type
_entity_poly.pdbx_seq_one_letter_code
_entity_poly.pdbx_strand_id
1 'polypeptide(L)'
;MRPHTITACLLWAACGRGTGVVVPLGGGVDPSGSNLIDTDGDGITDDLDNCAEVSNPDQADVDDDGAGDACDDPPDLDLDGVPDHLDNCAEVSNPDQLDLDDDGIGDGCDNCPSDRNTDQADGDGDGIGDRCPCEACGAQWCMIHPAVEGVTCAAECPTERRGLDGICCPLGARWSPEAASCLLADLHVDGARVLQSLTVVEEQVSADSCEIYEGCVLAPGDRVLLRFDTTTPNEGSGDLFLGDPGTEAYPGDGFVWSPCHQHFHFEGYADYQLLDDAGAVVAPGHKQAFCLIDIEPRRSGVGAPRYTSCSSNQGISSGWADTYGRDLDCQFVDITDVAPGTYTLRIEINYDRALAESDYSNNVTEVEVTVPQ
;
A
#
# COMPACT_ATOMS: atom_id res chain seq x y z
N MET A 1 11.83 4.21 -58.90
CA MET A 1 11.64 2.94 -59.64
C MET A 1 10.18 2.52 -59.47
N ARG A 2 9.56 1.84 -60.44
CA ARG A 2 8.14 1.43 -60.36
C ARG A 2 7.96 0.07 -59.64
N PRO A 3 6.77 -0.22 -59.10
CA PRO A 3 6.49 -1.40 -58.26
C PRO A 3 5.95 -2.61 -59.06
N HIS A 4 5.70 -3.71 -58.32
CA HIS A 4 4.89 -4.92 -58.64
C HIS A 4 5.20 -5.73 -59.90
N THR A 5 5.25 -7.07 -59.75
CA THR A 5 4.33 -7.96 -60.49
C THR A 5 4.28 -9.36 -59.88
N ILE A 6 3.06 -9.86 -59.66
CA ILE A 6 2.77 -11.29 -59.49
C ILE A 6 2.83 -11.96 -60.87
N THR A 7 3.27 -13.23 -60.91
CA THR A 7 3.38 -14.09 -62.10
C THR A 7 3.12 -15.52 -61.61
N ALA A 8 2.25 -16.36 -62.18
CA ALA A 8 1.31 -16.20 -63.29
C ALA A 8 0.16 -17.22 -63.16
N CYS A 9 -0.93 -17.00 -63.92
CA CYS A 9 -1.80 -18.09 -64.36
C CYS A 9 -2.13 -17.87 -65.85
N LEU A 10 -2.05 -18.93 -66.67
CA LEU A 10 -2.10 -18.87 -68.13
C LEU A 10 -3.04 -19.95 -68.68
N LEU A 11 -4.10 -19.53 -69.39
CA LEU A 11 -5.04 -20.33 -70.22
C LEU A 11 -5.91 -21.34 -69.42
N TRP A 12 -7.17 -21.68 -69.74
CA TRP A 12 -8.10 -21.37 -70.85
C TRP A 12 -9.55 -21.77 -70.40
N ALA A 13 -10.69 -21.32 -70.95
CA ALA A 13 -11.00 -20.35 -72.02
C ALA A 13 -12.49 -19.87 -71.94
N ALA A 14 -12.87 -18.95 -72.84
CA ALA A 14 -14.23 -18.73 -73.38
C ALA A 14 -15.45 -18.58 -72.44
N CYS A 15 -15.81 -17.33 -72.13
CA CYS A 15 -17.17 -16.97 -71.71
C CYS A 15 -18.00 -16.53 -72.93
N GLY A 16 -19.08 -17.25 -73.24
CA GLY A 16 -20.04 -16.93 -74.31
C GLY A 16 -21.36 -16.40 -73.74
N ARG A 17 -21.84 -15.25 -74.23
CA ARG A 17 -23.16 -14.72 -73.87
C ARG A 17 -24.29 -15.52 -74.53
N GLY A 18 -25.32 -15.90 -73.79
CA GLY A 18 -26.56 -16.40 -74.39
C GLY A 18 -27.64 -16.84 -73.40
N THR A 19 -28.71 -16.04 -73.28
CA THR A 19 -30.11 -16.41 -72.97
C THR A 19 -30.38 -17.43 -71.85
N GLY A 20 -31.09 -16.98 -70.81
CA GLY A 20 -31.40 -17.80 -69.64
C GLY A 20 -32.29 -19.02 -69.92
N VAL A 21 -32.08 -20.03 -69.08
CA VAL A 21 -33.03 -21.11 -68.81
C VAL A 21 -33.14 -21.22 -67.29
N VAL A 22 -34.34 -21.08 -66.75
CA VAL A 22 -34.62 -21.40 -65.35
C VAL A 22 -34.82 -22.92 -65.30
N VAL A 23 -34.00 -23.64 -64.54
CA VAL A 23 -34.11 -25.09 -64.31
C VAL A 23 -34.34 -25.29 -62.81
N PRO A 24 -35.30 -26.11 -62.38
CA PRO A 24 -35.86 -26.01 -61.03
C PRO A 24 -35.03 -26.75 -59.97
N LEU A 25 -35.27 -26.37 -58.71
CA LEU A 25 -34.87 -27.09 -57.50
C LEU A 25 -35.23 -28.59 -57.62
N GLY A 26 -34.24 -29.46 -57.43
CA GLY A 26 -34.41 -30.91 -57.53
C GLY A 26 -33.06 -31.62 -57.51
N GLY A 27 -32.76 -32.27 -56.38
CA GLY A 27 -31.44 -32.78 -56.01
C GLY A 27 -30.65 -33.49 -57.12
N GLY A 28 -29.42 -33.04 -57.30
CA GLY A 28 -28.33 -33.84 -57.87
C GLY A 28 -27.51 -34.46 -56.74
N VAL A 29 -26.88 -35.60 -57.00
CA VAL A 29 -25.86 -36.18 -56.12
C VAL A 29 -24.51 -36.10 -56.83
N ASP A 30 -23.47 -35.66 -56.11
CA ASP A 30 -22.10 -35.67 -56.61
C ASP A 30 -21.58 -37.13 -56.69
N PRO A 31 -20.76 -37.51 -57.70
CA PRO A 31 -20.06 -38.79 -57.73
C PRO A 31 -19.15 -39.09 -56.51
N SER A 32 -18.91 -38.15 -55.59
CA SER A 32 -18.29 -38.36 -54.27
C SER A 32 -19.14 -39.17 -53.29
N GLY A 33 -20.48 -39.11 -53.41
CA GLY A 33 -21.42 -39.73 -52.48
C GLY A 33 -21.77 -38.91 -51.23
N SER A 34 -21.41 -37.62 -51.15
CA SER A 34 -21.95 -36.69 -50.15
C SER A 34 -23.39 -36.26 -50.50
N ASN A 35 -24.16 -35.90 -49.47
CA ASN A 35 -25.57 -35.57 -49.59
C ASN A 35 -25.69 -34.06 -49.87
N LEU A 36 -25.97 -33.67 -51.12
CA LEU A 36 -26.10 -32.25 -51.50
C LEU A 36 -27.44 -31.63 -51.06
N ILE A 37 -27.84 -31.89 -49.81
CA ILE A 37 -28.92 -31.18 -49.15
C ILE A 37 -28.27 -30.04 -48.34
N ASP A 38 -28.91 -28.90 -48.44
CA ASP A 38 -28.63 -27.62 -47.81
C ASP A 38 -30.04 -27.19 -47.37
N THR A 39 -30.35 -27.45 -46.10
CA THR A 39 -31.72 -27.46 -45.57
C THR A 39 -32.26 -26.06 -45.29
N ASP A 40 -31.40 -25.12 -44.89
CA ASP A 40 -31.77 -23.73 -44.61
C ASP A 40 -31.42 -22.73 -45.74
N GLY A 41 -30.53 -23.11 -46.67
CA GLY A 41 -30.17 -22.34 -47.86
C GLY A 41 -28.96 -21.41 -47.68
N ASP A 42 -28.10 -21.64 -46.69
CA ASP A 42 -26.97 -20.77 -46.35
C ASP A 42 -25.76 -20.88 -47.30
N GLY A 43 -25.59 -22.05 -47.95
CA GLY A 43 -24.51 -22.37 -48.88
C GLY A 43 -23.54 -23.48 -48.44
N ILE A 44 -23.69 -23.99 -47.22
CA ILE A 44 -23.05 -25.21 -46.69
C ILE A 44 -24.02 -26.39 -46.90
N THR A 45 -23.56 -27.63 -46.77
CA THR A 45 -24.42 -28.84 -46.89
C THR A 45 -24.62 -29.48 -45.52
N ASP A 46 -25.78 -30.08 -45.26
CA ASP A 46 -26.18 -30.67 -43.96
C ASP A 46 -25.14 -31.64 -43.35
N ASP A 47 -24.19 -32.17 -44.14
CA ASP A 47 -23.12 -33.08 -43.70
C ASP A 47 -21.78 -32.39 -43.34
N LEU A 48 -21.71 -31.08 -43.51
CA LEU A 48 -20.58 -30.18 -43.21
C LEU A 48 -21.03 -28.93 -42.42
N ASP A 49 -22.31 -28.82 -42.13
CA ASP A 49 -22.96 -27.67 -41.51
C ASP A 49 -23.12 -27.88 -40.00
N ASN A 50 -22.50 -27.00 -39.19
CA ASN A 50 -22.62 -27.06 -37.73
C ASN A 50 -23.99 -26.58 -37.20
N CYS A 51 -24.84 -26.00 -38.05
CA CYS A 51 -26.22 -25.60 -37.74
C CYS A 51 -27.22 -25.92 -38.86
N ALA A 52 -27.27 -27.18 -39.34
CA ALA A 52 -28.09 -27.65 -40.47
C ALA A 52 -29.63 -27.35 -40.52
N GLU A 53 -30.21 -26.61 -39.56
CA GLU A 53 -31.57 -26.04 -39.65
C GLU A 53 -31.62 -24.50 -39.47
N VAL A 54 -30.48 -23.81 -39.25
CA VAL A 54 -30.36 -22.39 -38.88
C VAL A 54 -29.18 -21.71 -39.58
N SER A 55 -29.47 -21.08 -40.73
CA SER A 55 -28.52 -20.44 -41.64
C SER A 55 -27.44 -19.57 -40.97
N ASN A 56 -26.19 -20.04 -41.01
CA ASN A 56 -24.98 -19.37 -40.53
C ASN A 56 -23.80 -19.54 -41.53
N PRO A 57 -23.78 -18.79 -42.67
CA PRO A 57 -22.82 -19.00 -43.75
C PRO A 57 -21.33 -18.79 -43.42
N ASP A 58 -21.05 -18.26 -42.23
CA ASP A 58 -19.71 -18.10 -41.64
C ASP A 58 -19.27 -19.30 -40.80
N GLN A 59 -20.20 -20.18 -40.40
CA GLN A 59 -19.97 -21.40 -39.61
C GLN A 59 -19.14 -21.09 -38.36
N ALA A 60 -19.56 -20.04 -37.64
CA ALA A 60 -18.99 -19.70 -36.35
C ALA A 60 -19.31 -20.81 -35.34
N ASP A 61 -18.30 -21.11 -34.53
CA ASP A 61 -18.16 -22.24 -33.61
C ASP A 61 -17.05 -21.77 -32.65
N VAL A 62 -17.40 -20.96 -31.64
CA VAL A 62 -16.41 -20.27 -30.80
C VAL A 62 -15.66 -21.25 -29.88
N ASP A 63 -16.32 -22.34 -29.48
CA ASP A 63 -15.89 -23.32 -28.51
C ASP A 63 -15.36 -24.65 -29.11
N ASP A 64 -15.43 -24.82 -30.45
CA ASP A 64 -15.00 -26.01 -31.21
C ASP A 64 -15.78 -27.30 -30.80
N ASP A 65 -17.02 -27.16 -30.30
CA ASP A 65 -17.94 -28.25 -29.89
C ASP A 65 -18.49 -29.03 -31.11
N GLY A 66 -18.77 -28.31 -32.20
CA GLY A 66 -19.35 -28.82 -33.44
C GLY A 66 -20.84 -28.53 -33.63
N ALA A 67 -21.50 -27.87 -32.68
CA ALA A 67 -22.67 -27.03 -32.92
C ALA A 67 -22.22 -25.58 -33.13
N GLY A 68 -22.88 -24.85 -34.05
CA GLY A 68 -22.53 -23.45 -34.27
C GLY A 68 -23.26 -22.47 -33.36
N ASP A 69 -22.68 -21.28 -33.18
CA ASP A 69 -23.23 -20.16 -32.38
C ASP A 69 -24.71 -19.82 -32.69
N ALA A 70 -25.19 -20.18 -33.89
CA ALA A 70 -26.54 -19.88 -34.37
C ALA A 70 -27.61 -20.88 -33.90
N CYS A 71 -27.22 -22.07 -33.44
CA CYS A 71 -28.12 -23.17 -33.09
C CYS A 71 -27.86 -23.83 -31.74
N ASP A 72 -26.83 -23.40 -31.01
CA ASP A 72 -26.67 -23.71 -29.61
C ASP A 72 -27.77 -22.98 -28.77
N ASP A 73 -28.63 -23.75 -28.07
CA ASP A 73 -29.81 -23.21 -27.34
C ASP A 73 -30.15 -24.03 -26.07
N PRO A 74 -30.05 -23.44 -24.88
CA PRO A 74 -29.50 -22.10 -24.62
C PRO A 74 -27.97 -22.14 -24.81
N PRO A 75 -27.36 -21.11 -25.43
CA PRO A 75 -25.93 -21.13 -25.70
C PRO A 75 -25.11 -21.25 -24.41
N ASP A 76 -24.03 -22.01 -24.48
CA ASP A 76 -23.11 -22.38 -23.38
C ASP A 76 -21.67 -22.33 -23.94
N LEU A 77 -21.21 -21.10 -24.25
CA LEU A 77 -20.01 -20.79 -25.05
C LEU A 77 -18.66 -21.30 -24.48
N ASP A 78 -18.64 -21.92 -23.30
CA ASP A 78 -17.45 -22.55 -22.73
C ASP A 78 -17.67 -23.97 -22.17
N LEU A 79 -18.90 -24.50 -22.32
CA LEU A 79 -19.33 -25.85 -21.97
C LEU A 79 -19.20 -26.21 -20.48
N ASP A 80 -19.28 -25.23 -19.58
CA ASP A 80 -19.25 -25.46 -18.13
C ASP A 80 -20.57 -26.05 -17.58
N GLY A 81 -21.67 -25.87 -18.31
CA GLY A 81 -23.02 -26.29 -17.96
C GLY A 81 -23.93 -25.17 -17.41
N VAL A 82 -23.49 -23.92 -17.45
CA VAL A 82 -24.24 -22.70 -17.13
C VAL A 82 -24.45 -21.90 -18.42
N PRO A 83 -25.68 -21.76 -18.92
CA PRO A 83 -25.89 -21.08 -20.20
C PRO A 83 -25.63 -19.57 -20.12
N ASP A 84 -25.02 -18.97 -21.17
CA ASP A 84 -24.48 -17.60 -21.24
C ASP A 84 -25.27 -16.53 -20.48
N HIS A 85 -26.60 -16.54 -20.63
CA HIS A 85 -27.52 -15.55 -20.05
C HIS A 85 -27.70 -15.63 -18.53
N LEU A 86 -27.12 -16.65 -17.89
CA LEU A 86 -27.05 -16.88 -16.45
C LEU A 86 -25.61 -16.96 -15.95
N ASP A 87 -24.64 -16.93 -16.86
CA ASP A 87 -23.22 -17.09 -16.59
C ASP A 87 -22.56 -15.73 -16.34
N ASN A 88 -21.76 -15.63 -15.28
CA ASN A 88 -20.92 -14.46 -15.00
C ASN A 88 -19.54 -14.49 -15.70
N CYS A 89 -19.22 -15.55 -16.44
CA CYS A 89 -18.01 -15.72 -17.24
C CYS A 89 -18.23 -16.50 -18.56
N ALA A 90 -19.24 -16.13 -19.37
CA ALA A 90 -19.67 -16.81 -20.62
C ALA A 90 -18.64 -17.05 -21.76
N GLU A 91 -17.33 -16.95 -21.53
CA GLU A 91 -16.25 -17.42 -22.42
C GLU A 91 -15.14 -18.18 -21.65
N VAL A 92 -15.29 -18.43 -20.34
CA VAL A 92 -14.25 -18.95 -19.42
C VAL A 92 -14.85 -19.81 -18.29
N SER A 93 -14.96 -21.10 -18.58
CA SER A 93 -15.59 -22.14 -17.75
C SER A 93 -15.38 -22.01 -16.23
N ASN A 94 -16.46 -21.68 -15.50
CA ASN A 94 -16.50 -21.54 -14.05
C ASN A 94 -17.78 -22.15 -13.42
N PRO A 95 -17.96 -23.50 -13.40
CA PRO A 95 -19.23 -24.14 -13.04
C PRO A 95 -19.71 -23.92 -11.59
N ASP A 96 -18.89 -23.27 -10.75
CA ASP A 96 -19.24 -22.87 -9.39
C ASP A 96 -19.79 -21.44 -9.29
N GLN A 97 -19.71 -20.64 -10.37
CA GLN A 97 -20.29 -19.30 -10.52
C GLN A 97 -19.93 -18.38 -9.35
N LEU A 98 -18.66 -18.43 -8.95
CA LEU A 98 -18.13 -17.56 -7.90
C LEU A 98 -17.97 -16.13 -8.43
N ASP A 99 -18.33 -15.18 -7.56
CA ASP A 99 -18.17 -13.73 -7.68
C ASP A 99 -17.95 -13.25 -6.24
N LEU A 100 -16.69 -12.98 -5.88
CA LEU A 100 -16.29 -12.73 -4.49
C LEU A 100 -16.63 -11.31 -4.01
N ASP A 101 -16.74 -10.33 -4.91
CA ASP A 101 -16.98 -8.93 -4.56
C ASP A 101 -18.38 -8.39 -4.93
N ASP A 102 -19.21 -9.23 -5.56
CA ASP A 102 -20.59 -9.01 -6.00
C ASP A 102 -20.71 -7.91 -7.09
N ASP A 103 -19.78 -7.82 -8.05
CA ASP A 103 -19.84 -6.86 -9.17
C ASP A 103 -20.59 -7.37 -10.42
N GLY A 104 -20.64 -8.69 -10.62
CA GLY A 104 -21.31 -9.34 -11.75
C GLY A 104 -20.41 -9.94 -12.82
N ILE A 105 -19.08 -9.83 -12.70
CA ILE A 105 -18.09 -10.64 -13.42
C ILE A 105 -17.64 -11.77 -12.49
N GLY A 106 -17.45 -12.99 -12.99
CA GLY A 106 -17.08 -14.13 -12.15
C GLY A 106 -15.57 -14.23 -11.88
N ASP A 107 -15.20 -14.82 -10.74
CA ASP A 107 -13.81 -15.03 -10.29
C ASP A 107 -12.90 -15.73 -11.34
N GLY A 108 -13.49 -16.45 -12.31
CA GLY A 108 -12.80 -17.17 -13.39
C GLY A 108 -12.33 -16.29 -14.56
N CYS A 109 -13.01 -15.17 -14.79
CA CYS A 109 -12.77 -14.25 -15.91
C CYS A 109 -12.55 -12.80 -15.47
N ASP A 110 -12.83 -12.47 -14.21
CA ASP A 110 -12.57 -11.17 -13.61
C ASP A 110 -11.07 -10.91 -13.50
N ASN A 111 -10.60 -9.81 -14.08
CA ASN A 111 -9.23 -9.36 -13.94
C ASN A 111 -8.92 -8.72 -12.58
N CYS A 112 -9.93 -8.53 -11.70
CA CYS A 112 -9.82 -8.12 -10.29
C CYS A 112 -10.80 -8.80 -9.29
N PRO A 113 -10.68 -10.12 -9.03
CA PRO A 113 -11.63 -10.95 -8.23
C PRO A 113 -11.87 -10.59 -6.75
N SER A 114 -11.60 -9.37 -6.30
CA SER A 114 -11.83 -8.90 -4.94
C SER A 114 -12.08 -7.37 -4.83
N ASP A 115 -12.11 -6.64 -5.95
CA ASP A 115 -12.07 -5.17 -6.01
C ASP A 115 -12.97 -4.52 -7.09
N ARG A 116 -14.25 -4.92 -7.20
CA ARG A 116 -15.35 -4.39 -8.03
C ARG A 116 -14.95 -3.45 -9.18
N ASN A 117 -14.90 -3.98 -10.39
CA ASN A 117 -14.50 -3.29 -11.62
C ASN A 117 -15.27 -3.80 -12.86
N THR A 118 -16.59 -3.64 -12.86
CA THR A 118 -17.51 -3.99 -13.98
C THR A 118 -17.14 -3.46 -15.38
N ASP A 119 -16.16 -2.57 -15.52
CA ASP A 119 -15.62 -2.11 -16.80
C ASP A 119 -14.40 -2.92 -17.29
N GLN A 120 -13.85 -3.79 -16.44
CA GLN A 120 -12.70 -4.68 -16.67
C GLN A 120 -11.51 -3.94 -17.30
N ALA A 121 -11.38 -2.64 -17.00
CA ALA A 121 -10.38 -1.78 -17.61
C ALA A 121 -8.97 -2.28 -17.28
N ASP A 122 -8.15 -2.48 -18.30
CA ASP A 122 -6.72 -2.82 -18.21
C ASP A 122 -5.99 -1.84 -19.14
N GLY A 123 -5.38 -0.80 -18.58
CA GLY A 123 -4.79 0.32 -19.30
C GLY A 123 -3.39 0.05 -19.85
N ASP A 124 -2.73 -1.01 -19.36
CA ASP A 124 -1.33 -1.37 -19.58
C ASP A 124 -1.22 -2.64 -20.47
N GLY A 125 -2.15 -3.57 -20.31
CA GLY A 125 -2.34 -4.79 -21.10
C GLY A 125 -1.70 -6.05 -20.51
N ASP A 126 -1.44 -6.11 -19.20
CA ASP A 126 -0.85 -7.29 -18.53
C ASP A 126 -1.85 -8.39 -18.13
N GLY A 127 -3.16 -8.11 -18.20
CA GLY A 127 -4.23 -9.04 -17.81
C GLY A 127 -4.74 -8.87 -16.37
N ILE A 128 -4.33 -7.82 -15.67
CA ILE A 128 -4.83 -7.39 -14.36
C ILE A 128 -5.55 -6.04 -14.55
N GLY A 129 -6.68 -5.81 -13.88
CA GLY A 129 -7.43 -4.56 -14.09
C GLY A 129 -6.82 -3.32 -13.43
N ASP A 130 -7.02 -2.13 -14.01
CA ASP A 130 -6.69 -0.79 -13.49
C ASP A 130 -7.19 -0.56 -12.04
N ARG A 131 -8.27 -1.27 -11.68
CA ARG A 131 -8.88 -1.21 -10.36
C ARG A 131 -8.16 -2.10 -9.33
N CYS A 132 -7.52 -3.17 -9.79
CA CYS A 132 -6.67 -4.01 -8.99
C CYS A 132 -5.50 -3.18 -8.49
N PRO A 133 -5.18 -3.23 -7.20
CA PRO A 133 -4.09 -2.42 -6.70
C PRO A 133 -2.68 -3.00 -6.96
N CYS A 134 -2.50 -3.87 -7.97
CA CYS A 134 -1.54 -4.98 -7.92
C CYS A 134 -0.40 -5.01 -8.95
N GLU A 135 -0.41 -4.17 -10.00
CA GLU A 135 0.64 -4.13 -11.05
C GLU A 135 2.07 -3.99 -10.49
N ALA A 136 2.26 -3.29 -9.36
CA ALA A 136 3.59 -3.05 -8.79
C ALA A 136 4.29 -4.33 -8.26
N CYS A 137 3.56 -5.45 -8.08
CA CYS A 137 3.93 -6.47 -7.12
C CYS A 137 4.38 -7.83 -7.69
N GLY A 138 4.34 -8.03 -9.01
CA GLY A 138 4.95 -9.19 -9.67
C GLY A 138 4.55 -10.55 -9.07
N ALA A 139 3.25 -10.79 -8.93
CA ALA A 139 2.63 -11.97 -8.31
C ALA A 139 2.86 -12.13 -6.78
N GLN A 140 2.88 -11.01 -6.04
CA GLN A 140 2.78 -11.01 -4.58
C GLN A 140 1.45 -10.43 -4.10
N TRP A 141 0.97 -10.91 -2.95
CA TRP A 141 -0.30 -10.50 -2.36
C TRP A 141 -0.28 -8.99 -2.09
N CYS A 142 -1.34 -8.30 -2.45
CA CYS A 142 -1.48 -6.85 -2.30
C CYS A 142 -2.04 -6.54 -0.90
N MET A 143 -1.58 -5.45 -0.26
CA MET A 143 -2.06 -5.08 1.07
C MET A 143 -2.40 -3.60 1.22
N ILE A 144 -3.59 -3.32 1.76
CA ILE A 144 -4.05 -1.95 2.03
C ILE A 144 -3.06 -1.29 3.00
N HIS A 145 -2.48 -0.16 2.58
CA HIS A 145 -1.50 0.57 3.38
C HIS A 145 -2.07 1.93 3.80
N PRO A 146 -2.38 2.15 5.09
CA PRO A 146 -3.09 3.37 5.53
C PRO A 146 -2.29 4.68 5.42
N ALA A 147 -0.99 4.64 5.14
CA ALA A 147 -0.14 5.84 4.96
C ALA A 147 0.25 6.12 3.50
N VAL A 148 -0.28 5.36 2.53
CA VAL A 148 -0.16 5.65 1.09
C VAL A 148 -1.59 5.63 0.53
N GLU A 149 -1.96 6.60 -0.32
CA GLU A 149 -3.25 6.49 -1.05
C GLU A 149 -3.14 5.33 -2.06
N GLY A 150 -3.57 4.14 -1.66
CA GLY A 150 -3.48 2.92 -2.45
C GLY A 150 -3.01 1.71 -1.64
N VAL A 151 -2.20 0.88 -2.28
CA VAL A 151 -1.86 -0.47 -1.83
C VAL A 151 -0.37 -0.73 -2.06
N THR A 152 0.22 -1.55 -1.20
CA THR A 152 1.64 -1.93 -1.22
C THR A 152 1.78 -3.44 -1.39
N CYS A 153 2.93 -3.87 -1.91
CA CYS A 153 3.19 -5.29 -2.08
C CYS A 153 3.43 -5.97 -0.73
N ALA A 154 3.01 -7.23 -0.58
CA ALA A 154 3.18 -7.93 0.69
C ALA A 154 4.65 -7.95 1.16
N ALA A 155 5.64 -8.08 0.27
CA ALA A 155 7.06 -8.02 0.66
C ALA A 155 7.58 -6.63 1.02
N GLU A 156 6.92 -5.55 0.60
CA GLU A 156 7.24 -4.18 1.04
C GLU A 156 6.72 -3.94 2.46
N CYS A 157 5.67 -4.63 2.87
CA CYS A 157 5.25 -4.67 4.25
C CYS A 157 6.14 -5.61 5.10
N PRO A 158 6.79 -5.09 6.18
CA PRO A 158 7.58 -5.91 7.10
C PRO A 158 6.77 -7.09 7.65
N THR A 159 7.43 -8.24 7.87
CA THR A 159 6.75 -9.48 8.31
C THR A 159 5.98 -9.28 9.61
N GLU A 160 6.47 -8.41 10.49
CA GLU A 160 5.86 -8.04 11.77
C GLU A 160 4.65 -7.08 11.65
N ARG A 161 4.50 -6.38 10.52
CA ARG A 161 3.35 -5.53 10.19
C ARG A 161 2.31 -6.22 9.31
N ARG A 162 2.65 -7.37 8.72
CA ARG A 162 1.79 -8.12 7.80
C ARG A 162 0.65 -8.85 8.53
N GLY A 163 -0.57 -8.43 8.24
CA GLY A 163 -1.78 -9.14 8.65
C GLY A 163 -2.02 -10.44 7.87
N LEU A 164 -2.82 -11.33 8.46
CA LEU A 164 -3.27 -12.57 7.81
C LEU A 164 -4.53 -12.35 6.95
N ASP A 165 -5.07 -11.15 7.01
CA ASP A 165 -6.24 -10.60 6.32
C ASP A 165 -5.88 -9.73 5.10
N GLY A 166 -4.59 -9.63 4.76
CA GLY A 166 -4.11 -8.75 3.69
C GLY A 166 -3.97 -7.29 4.10
N ILE A 167 -3.96 -6.94 5.39
CA ILE A 167 -3.72 -5.57 5.84
C ILE A 167 -2.24 -5.37 6.22
N CYS A 168 -1.62 -4.31 5.71
CA CYS A 168 -0.33 -3.86 6.25
C CYS A 168 -0.59 -2.87 7.40
N CYS A 169 -0.08 -3.15 8.60
CA CYS A 169 -0.19 -2.21 9.69
C CYS A 169 0.53 -0.89 9.40
N PRO A 170 -0.04 0.25 9.82
CA PRO A 170 0.59 1.55 9.62
C PRO A 170 1.99 1.63 10.24
N LEU A 171 2.76 2.63 9.80
CA LEU A 171 3.99 3.02 10.48
C LEU A 171 3.71 3.29 11.98
N GLY A 172 4.56 2.75 12.84
CA GLY A 172 4.37 2.79 14.29
C GLY A 172 3.49 1.67 14.87
N ALA A 173 2.76 0.89 14.06
CA ALA A 173 1.94 -0.23 14.54
C ALA A 173 2.53 -1.61 14.20
N ARG A 174 2.02 -2.65 14.88
CA ARG A 174 2.37 -4.07 14.68
C ARG A 174 1.11 -4.93 14.60
N TRP A 175 1.13 -5.98 13.79
CA TRP A 175 0.00 -6.91 13.72
C TRP A 175 -0.10 -7.77 14.99
N SER A 176 -1.31 -7.94 15.53
CA SER A 176 -1.61 -8.94 16.56
C SER A 176 -2.44 -10.09 15.97
N PRO A 177 -1.87 -11.30 15.87
CA PRO A 177 -2.62 -12.50 15.51
C PRO A 177 -3.76 -12.82 16.50
N GLU A 178 -3.62 -12.46 17.78
CA GLU A 178 -4.62 -12.70 18.81
C GLU A 178 -5.83 -11.77 18.70
N ALA A 179 -5.60 -10.51 18.30
CA ALA A 179 -6.66 -9.52 18.09
C ALA A 179 -7.18 -9.48 16.64
N ALA A 180 -6.53 -10.22 15.72
CA ALA A 180 -6.77 -10.17 14.27
C ALA A 180 -6.88 -8.72 13.75
N SER A 181 -5.96 -7.86 14.22
CA SER A 181 -5.96 -6.42 13.91
C SER A 181 -4.60 -5.77 14.24
N CYS A 182 -4.38 -4.58 13.67
CA CYS A 182 -3.28 -3.71 14.05
C CYS A 182 -3.61 -2.98 15.35
N LEU A 183 -2.89 -3.31 16.42
CA LEU A 183 -3.03 -2.61 17.70
C LEU A 183 -2.16 -1.34 17.67
N LEU A 184 -2.74 -0.20 18.05
CA LEU A 184 -2.08 1.10 18.01
C LEU A 184 -1.52 1.50 19.37
N ALA A 185 -0.44 2.28 19.32
CA ALA A 185 0.11 3.00 20.47
C ALA A 185 -0.82 4.16 20.91
N ASP A 186 -0.51 4.73 22.06
CA ASP A 186 -1.08 5.97 22.60
C ASP A 186 0.04 6.64 23.41
N LEU A 187 0.74 7.57 22.79
CA LEU A 187 1.92 8.23 23.33
C LEU A 187 1.52 9.58 23.93
N HIS A 188 2.11 9.92 25.07
CA HIS A 188 2.00 11.27 25.63
C HIS A 188 3.32 11.72 26.24
N VAL A 189 3.46 13.01 26.51
CA VAL A 189 4.62 13.54 27.23
C VAL A 189 4.33 13.61 28.72
N ASP A 190 5.21 13.06 29.56
CA ASP A 190 5.08 13.21 31.02
C ASP A 190 5.49 14.63 31.47
N GLY A 191 4.57 15.59 31.28
CA GLY A 191 4.79 17.00 31.64
C GLY A 191 5.11 17.23 33.13
N ALA A 192 4.70 16.31 34.01
CA ALA A 192 5.07 16.37 35.42
C ALA A 192 6.57 16.08 35.60
N ARG A 193 7.15 15.15 34.83
CA ARG A 193 8.59 14.88 34.82
C ARG A 193 9.40 15.98 34.14
N VAL A 194 8.89 16.57 33.05
CA VAL A 194 9.49 17.77 32.45
C VAL A 194 9.60 18.87 33.52
N LEU A 195 8.49 19.23 34.18
CA LEU A 195 8.46 20.27 35.21
C LEU A 195 9.40 20.01 36.40
N GLN A 196 9.57 18.74 36.81
CA GLN A 196 10.43 18.35 37.94
C GLN A 196 11.93 18.32 37.59
N SER A 197 12.30 18.20 36.32
CA SER A 197 13.68 18.04 35.85
C SER A 197 14.29 19.32 35.29
N LEU A 198 13.45 20.29 34.89
CA LEU A 198 13.82 21.62 34.37
C LEU A 198 14.97 22.26 35.15
N THR A 199 16.02 22.64 34.43
CA THR A 199 17.14 23.41 34.98
C THR A 199 17.73 24.33 33.92
N VAL A 200 18.13 25.53 34.33
CA VAL A 200 18.93 26.44 33.50
C VAL A 200 20.40 26.23 33.87
N VAL A 201 21.26 26.10 32.86
CA VAL A 201 22.71 25.89 33.03
C VAL A 201 23.49 26.79 32.08
N GLU A 202 24.68 27.20 32.52
CA GLU A 202 25.69 27.84 31.67
C GLU A 202 26.73 26.79 31.28
N GLU A 203 26.91 26.55 29.99
CA GLU A 203 27.82 25.52 29.46
C GLU A 203 28.64 26.06 28.29
N GLN A 204 29.89 25.58 28.15
CA GLN A 204 30.77 25.95 27.05
C GLN A 204 30.70 24.88 25.95
N VAL A 205 30.04 25.22 24.84
CA VAL A 205 29.89 24.36 23.66
C VAL A 205 31.09 24.54 22.73
N SER A 206 31.82 23.46 22.44
CA SER A 206 33.00 23.51 21.56
C SER A 206 32.61 23.44 20.08
N ALA A 207 33.49 23.93 19.19
CA ALA A 207 33.23 23.96 17.75
C ALA A 207 33.20 22.57 17.07
N ASP A 208 33.64 21.54 17.80
CA ASP A 208 33.70 20.13 17.43
C ASP A 208 32.74 19.25 18.26
N SER A 209 31.82 19.85 19.02
CA SER A 209 30.86 19.13 19.85
C SER A 209 29.69 18.55 19.06
N CYS A 210 28.99 17.60 19.66
CA CYS A 210 27.84 16.95 19.04
C CYS A 210 26.62 17.87 18.92
N GLU A 211 26.46 18.84 19.83
CA GLU A 211 25.43 19.87 19.73
C GLU A 211 25.60 20.76 18.49
N ILE A 212 26.84 21.03 18.07
CA ILE A 212 27.11 21.74 16.80
C ILE A 212 26.90 20.82 15.59
N TYR A 213 27.34 19.56 15.68
CA TYR A 213 27.23 18.60 14.57
C TYR A 213 25.77 18.24 14.27
N GLU A 214 24.96 18.00 15.29
CA GLU A 214 23.53 17.64 15.20
C GLU A 214 22.61 18.88 15.14
N GLY A 215 23.17 20.09 14.99
CA GLY A 215 22.41 21.33 14.78
C GLY A 215 21.64 21.87 15.99
N CYS A 216 21.83 21.25 17.17
CA CYS A 216 21.15 21.58 18.42
C CYS A 216 21.56 22.95 18.98
N VAL A 217 22.75 23.42 18.62
CA VAL A 217 23.27 24.77 18.89
C VAL A 217 23.86 25.32 17.60
N LEU A 218 23.51 26.57 17.23
CA LEU A 218 23.91 27.15 15.94
C LEU A 218 25.33 27.73 15.91
N ALA A 219 25.96 27.95 17.07
CA ALA A 219 27.31 28.50 17.18
C ALA A 219 28.02 28.09 18.49
N PRO A 220 29.32 27.76 18.46
CA PRO A 220 30.08 27.43 19.66
C PRO A 220 30.36 28.66 20.53
N GLY A 221 30.63 28.42 21.80
CA GLY A 221 30.88 29.44 22.81
C GLY A 221 30.19 29.12 24.12
N ASP A 222 30.11 30.11 25.01
CA ASP A 222 29.35 30.00 26.24
C ASP A 222 27.85 30.14 25.91
N ARG A 223 27.03 29.15 26.29
CA ARG A 223 25.59 29.08 26.03
C ARG A 223 24.82 28.98 27.35
N VAL A 224 23.59 29.50 27.34
CA VAL A 224 22.61 29.30 28.41
C VAL A 224 21.58 28.30 27.91
N LEU A 225 21.51 27.13 28.55
CA LEU A 225 20.69 26.00 28.10
C LEU A 225 19.59 25.70 29.12
N LEU A 226 18.38 25.50 28.62
CA LEU A 226 17.23 25.01 29.38
C LEU A 226 17.12 23.49 29.22
N ARG A 227 17.69 22.73 30.15
CA ARG A 227 17.71 21.25 30.14
C ARG A 227 16.49 20.67 30.87
N PHE A 228 15.92 19.58 30.34
CA PHE A 228 14.75 18.87 30.91
C PHE A 228 14.71 17.40 30.49
N ASP A 229 14.14 16.53 31.33
CA ASP A 229 13.82 15.14 30.95
C ASP A 229 12.60 15.14 30.02
N THR A 230 12.66 14.37 28.93
CA THR A 230 11.48 13.98 28.14
C THR A 230 11.21 12.49 28.36
N THR A 231 10.11 12.16 29.02
CA THR A 231 9.61 10.78 29.14
C THR A 231 8.36 10.62 28.29
N THR A 232 8.34 9.57 27.45
CA THR A 232 7.22 9.26 26.56
C THR A 232 6.64 7.88 26.88
N PRO A 233 5.56 7.79 27.67
CA PRO A 233 4.82 6.56 27.91
C PRO A 233 3.99 6.14 26.71
N ASN A 234 3.90 4.83 26.46
CA ASN A 234 2.88 4.23 25.61
C ASN A 234 1.79 3.60 26.49
N GLU A 235 0.60 4.19 26.54
CA GLU A 235 -0.57 3.63 27.24
C GLU A 235 -1.49 2.83 26.31
N GLY A 236 -1.14 2.74 25.02
CA GLY A 236 -1.97 2.20 23.95
C GLY A 236 -2.21 0.70 24.05
N SER A 237 -3.09 0.22 23.19
CA SER A 237 -3.42 -1.21 23.07
C SER A 237 -2.28 -2.03 22.45
N GLY A 238 -1.47 -1.41 21.60
CA GLY A 238 -0.33 -1.99 20.90
C GLY A 238 0.99 -1.33 21.28
N ASP A 239 2.06 -1.80 20.65
CA ASP A 239 3.38 -1.18 20.77
C ASP A 239 3.51 -0.05 19.77
N LEU A 240 4.30 0.97 20.11
CA LEU A 240 4.98 1.72 19.07
C LEU A 240 6.04 0.80 18.46
N PHE A 241 5.90 0.47 17.18
CA PHE A 241 6.80 -0.45 16.47
C PHE A 241 7.45 0.24 15.26
N LEU A 242 8.71 0.61 15.38
CA LEU A 242 9.47 1.27 14.31
C LEU A 242 10.18 0.27 13.39
N GLY A 243 10.69 -0.84 13.94
CA GLY A 243 11.44 -1.86 13.20
C GLY A 243 12.94 -1.83 13.49
N ASP A 244 13.70 -2.66 12.77
CA ASP A 244 15.14 -2.82 12.94
C ASP A 244 15.91 -2.01 11.88
N PRO A 245 16.59 -0.91 12.29
CA PRO A 245 17.32 -0.03 11.35
C PRO A 245 18.57 -0.70 10.76
N GLY A 246 18.98 -1.88 11.25
CA GLY A 246 20.06 -2.69 10.68
C GLY A 246 19.66 -3.55 9.47
N THR A 247 18.40 -3.46 9.00
CA THR A 247 17.87 -4.33 7.94
C THR A 247 17.23 -3.54 6.80
N GLU A 248 17.37 -4.02 5.55
CA GLU A 248 16.70 -3.43 4.37
C GLU A 248 15.18 -3.70 4.34
N ALA A 249 14.64 -4.40 5.35
CA ALA A 249 13.23 -4.81 5.44
C ALA A 249 12.31 -3.73 6.03
N TYR A 250 12.86 -2.60 6.48
CA TYR A 250 12.11 -1.42 6.91
C TYR A 250 12.51 -0.27 5.97
N PRO A 251 11.61 0.21 5.08
CA PRO A 251 11.95 1.27 4.16
C PRO A 251 12.24 2.56 4.92
N GLY A 252 13.53 2.95 4.91
CA GLY A 252 14.05 4.27 4.54
C GLY A 252 13.65 5.53 5.31
N ASP A 253 12.43 5.62 5.82
CA ASP A 253 11.69 6.89 5.83
C ASP A 253 11.67 7.62 7.18
N GLY A 254 12.52 7.18 8.11
CA GLY A 254 12.67 7.84 9.42
C GLY A 254 13.97 7.57 10.17
N PHE A 255 14.73 6.51 9.83
CA PHE A 255 15.97 6.21 10.55
C PHE A 255 17.21 6.92 9.98
N VAL A 256 17.77 7.84 10.76
CA VAL A 256 19.04 8.51 10.48
C VAL A 256 20.16 7.95 11.38
N TRP A 257 21.36 7.78 10.84
CA TRP A 257 22.53 7.39 11.63
C TRP A 257 23.16 8.61 12.29
N SER A 258 23.25 8.64 13.63
CA SER A 258 24.07 9.65 14.34
C SER A 258 25.52 9.17 14.42
N PRO A 259 26.50 9.86 13.80
CA PRO A 259 27.92 9.56 13.97
C PRO A 259 28.42 9.90 15.38
N CYS A 260 27.77 10.84 16.05
CA CYS A 260 28.05 11.24 17.43
C CYS A 260 27.72 10.13 18.42
N HIS A 261 26.52 9.57 18.30
CA HIS A 261 26.00 8.54 19.21
C HIS A 261 26.30 7.11 18.75
N GLN A 262 26.77 6.92 17.51
CA GLN A 262 27.13 5.65 16.90
C GLN A 262 25.99 4.62 16.89
N HIS A 263 24.76 5.10 16.68
CA HIS A 263 23.58 4.28 16.47
C HIS A 263 22.52 5.04 15.64
N PHE A 264 21.48 4.32 15.22
CA PHE A 264 20.36 4.88 14.49
C PHE A 264 19.33 5.53 15.41
N HIS A 265 18.75 6.62 14.92
CA HIS A 265 17.72 7.42 15.57
C HIS A 265 16.55 7.63 14.59
N PHE A 266 15.33 7.68 15.10
CA PHE A 266 14.13 8.05 14.35
C PHE A 266 13.98 9.59 14.32
N GLU A 267 14.05 10.17 13.13
CA GLU A 267 13.88 11.60 12.85
C GLU A 267 12.41 12.02 13.02
N GLY A 268 12.16 13.30 13.30
CA GLY A 268 10.79 13.85 13.37
C GLY A 268 9.98 13.46 14.63
N TYR A 269 10.54 12.67 15.55
CA TYR A 269 9.76 12.15 16.68
C TYR A 269 9.27 13.20 17.70
N ALA A 270 10.01 14.29 17.93
CA ALA A 270 9.56 15.34 18.85
C ALA A 270 10.03 16.74 18.46
N ASP A 271 9.19 17.72 18.73
CA ASP A 271 9.47 19.15 18.58
C ASP A 271 9.45 19.86 19.94
N TYR A 272 10.39 20.78 20.14
CA TYR A 272 10.63 21.52 21.38
C TYR A 272 10.57 23.02 21.08
N GLN A 273 9.68 23.77 21.74
CA GLN A 273 9.52 25.20 21.49
C GLN A 273 9.42 25.98 22.81
N LEU A 274 10.17 27.08 22.94
CA LEU A 274 9.93 28.08 23.97
C LEU A 274 9.05 29.19 23.38
N LEU A 275 7.90 29.42 24.00
CA LEU A 275 6.86 30.35 23.57
C LEU A 275 6.75 31.56 24.52
N ASP A 276 6.47 32.74 23.98
CA ASP A 276 6.08 33.92 24.77
C ASP A 276 4.58 33.94 25.14
N ASP A 277 4.16 34.94 25.92
CA ASP A 277 2.76 35.18 26.33
C ASP A 277 1.76 35.32 25.16
N ALA A 278 2.24 35.55 23.93
CA ALA A 278 1.42 35.63 22.72
C ALA A 278 1.41 34.32 21.91
N GLY A 279 2.12 33.28 22.37
CA GLY A 279 2.28 32.00 21.68
C GLY A 279 3.29 32.03 20.54
N ALA A 280 4.15 33.04 20.46
CA ALA A 280 5.20 33.11 19.44
C ALA A 280 6.46 32.36 19.91
N VAL A 281 7.06 31.57 19.01
CA VAL A 281 8.33 30.88 19.27
C VAL A 281 9.45 31.91 19.43
N VAL A 282 10.02 32.00 20.63
CA VAL A 282 11.17 32.86 20.94
C VAL A 282 12.50 32.12 20.91
N ALA A 283 12.48 30.80 21.13
CA ALA A 283 13.62 29.92 20.91
C ALA A 283 13.13 28.53 20.48
N PRO A 284 13.57 28.00 19.33
CA PRO A 284 13.40 26.59 19.01
C PRO A 284 14.38 25.74 19.83
N GLY A 285 13.92 24.63 20.38
CA GLY A 285 14.80 23.51 20.71
C GLY A 285 15.02 22.65 19.47
N HIS A 286 16.06 21.83 19.49
CA HIS A 286 16.38 20.97 18.36
C HIS A 286 17.03 19.69 18.84
N LYS A 287 16.28 18.58 18.74
CA LYS A 287 16.76 17.22 18.94
C LYS A 287 16.43 16.46 17.67
N GLN A 288 17.41 16.32 16.78
CA GLN A 288 17.15 15.94 15.39
C GLN A 288 16.42 14.59 15.28
N ALA A 289 16.79 13.62 16.11
CA ALA A 289 16.27 12.27 16.05
C ALA A 289 16.43 11.53 17.41
N PHE A 290 15.68 10.44 17.58
CA PHE A 290 15.55 9.69 18.83
C PHE A 290 15.71 8.17 18.63
N CYS A 291 16.59 7.52 19.38
CA CYS A 291 16.46 6.08 19.62
C CYS A 291 15.31 5.81 20.60
N LEU A 292 14.32 5.00 20.24
CA LEU A 292 13.17 4.67 21.10
C LEU A 292 13.25 3.23 21.62
N ILE A 293 13.26 3.09 22.95
CA ILE A 293 13.37 1.81 23.66
C ILE A 293 12.56 1.79 24.97
N ASP A 294 12.31 0.58 25.49
CA ASP A 294 11.66 0.33 26.77
C ASP A 294 12.61 0.62 27.94
N ILE A 295 12.64 1.86 28.42
CA ILE A 295 13.50 2.28 29.56
C ILE A 295 12.84 2.01 30.91
N GLU A 296 11.60 2.48 31.12
CA GLU A 296 10.92 2.37 32.42
C GLU A 296 9.47 1.82 32.31
N PRO A 297 9.07 0.86 33.16
CA PRO A 297 7.71 0.33 33.16
C PRO A 297 6.75 1.29 33.89
N ARG A 298 5.64 1.65 33.23
CA ARG A 298 4.69 2.66 33.74
C ARG A 298 3.63 2.12 34.68
N ARG A 299 3.39 0.80 34.67
CA ARG A 299 2.43 0.13 35.57
C ARG A 299 2.98 -1.21 36.09
N SER A 300 2.60 -1.58 37.31
CA SER A 300 3.01 -2.85 37.90
C SER A 300 2.44 -4.04 37.15
N GLY A 301 3.28 -5.02 36.81
CA GLY A 301 2.84 -6.25 36.14
C GLY A 301 2.79 -6.17 34.62
N VAL A 302 3.38 -5.15 33.99
CA VAL A 302 3.72 -5.22 32.55
C VAL A 302 4.68 -6.37 32.27
N GLY A 303 4.66 -6.84 31.01
CA GLY A 303 5.62 -7.82 30.52
C GLY A 303 7.06 -7.28 30.53
N ALA A 304 8.02 -8.17 30.32
CA ALA A 304 9.42 -7.80 30.10
C ALA A 304 9.55 -6.81 28.92
N PRO A 305 10.56 -5.93 28.94
CA PRO A 305 10.80 -5.01 27.82
C PRO A 305 11.14 -5.80 26.56
N ARG A 306 10.67 -5.32 25.40
CA ARG A 306 10.92 -5.91 24.08
C ARG A 306 11.93 -5.11 23.28
N TYR A 307 11.85 -3.78 23.34
CA TYR A 307 12.75 -2.87 22.64
C TYR A 307 13.84 -2.44 23.61
N THR A 308 15.05 -2.99 23.47
CA THR A 308 16.10 -2.85 24.51
C THR A 308 17.45 -2.35 23.99
N SER A 309 17.52 -2.00 22.70
CA SER A 309 18.75 -1.52 22.07
C SER A 309 18.45 -0.71 20.81
N CYS A 310 19.19 0.39 20.62
CA CYS A 310 19.18 1.22 19.43
C CYS A 310 19.79 0.53 18.19
N SER A 311 20.45 -0.61 18.37
CA SER A 311 21.09 -1.42 17.30
C SER A 311 20.29 -2.66 16.91
N SER A 312 18.99 -2.65 17.20
CA SER A 312 18.02 -3.69 16.84
C SER A 312 16.64 -3.05 16.67
N ASN A 313 15.58 -3.85 16.50
CA ASN A 313 14.18 -3.41 16.62
C ASN A 313 13.98 -2.33 17.71
N GLN A 314 13.57 -1.12 17.27
CA GLN A 314 13.22 0.02 18.11
C GLN A 314 11.70 0.17 18.23
N GLY A 315 11.26 0.80 19.33
CA GLY A 315 9.86 0.93 19.69
C GLY A 315 9.62 1.15 21.18
N ILE A 316 8.35 1.26 21.58
CA ILE A 316 7.93 1.38 22.98
C ILE A 316 6.75 0.43 23.20
N SER A 317 6.94 -0.57 24.06
CA SER A 317 5.93 -1.56 24.42
C SER A 317 4.74 -0.93 25.13
N SER A 318 3.52 -1.46 24.92
CA SER A 318 2.36 -1.04 25.72
C SER A 318 2.63 -1.18 27.24
N GLY A 319 2.46 -0.07 27.98
CA GLY A 319 2.74 0.06 29.40
C GLY A 319 4.20 0.34 29.79
N TRP A 320 5.07 0.61 28.81
CA TRP A 320 6.44 1.09 29.01
C TRP A 320 6.58 2.55 28.59
N ALA A 321 7.69 3.17 28.97
CA ALA A 321 8.09 4.49 28.49
C ALA A 321 9.55 4.50 28.07
N ASP A 322 9.82 5.27 27.02
CA ASP A 322 11.16 5.75 26.72
C ASP A 322 11.45 7.04 27.52
N THR A 323 12.72 7.35 27.78
CA THR A 323 13.11 8.51 28.59
C THR A 323 14.48 9.08 28.22
N TYR A 324 14.45 10.28 27.66
CA TYR A 324 15.62 11.11 27.41
C TYR A 324 15.89 11.98 28.64
N GLY A 325 16.92 11.62 29.40
CA GLY A 325 17.34 12.39 30.58
C GLY A 325 18.00 13.71 30.19
N ARG A 326 17.74 14.77 30.96
CA ARG A 326 18.23 16.15 30.72
C ARG A 326 19.74 16.32 30.54
N ASP A 327 20.52 15.36 31.04
CA ASP A 327 21.98 15.35 31.00
C ASP A 327 22.53 14.81 29.66
N LEU A 328 21.66 14.39 28.73
CA LEU A 328 22.02 13.98 27.37
C LEU A 328 22.34 15.19 26.47
N ASP A 329 23.20 14.95 25.48
CA ASP A 329 23.49 15.90 24.39
C ASP A 329 22.18 16.26 23.66
N CYS A 330 22.06 17.54 23.28
CA CYS A 330 20.87 18.12 22.63
C CYS A 330 19.54 18.05 23.43
N GLN A 331 19.53 17.60 24.68
CA GLN A 331 18.32 17.49 25.49
C GLN A 331 17.99 18.82 26.21
N PHE A 332 17.78 19.87 25.41
CA PHE A 332 17.54 21.24 25.88
C PHE A 332 16.86 22.15 24.84
N VAL A 333 16.44 23.34 25.28
CA VAL A 333 16.28 24.52 24.41
C VAL A 333 17.45 25.48 24.69
N ASP A 334 18.07 26.01 23.65
CA ASP A 334 19.10 27.04 23.78
C ASP A 334 18.43 28.41 24.00
N ILE A 335 18.66 29.02 25.15
CA ILE A 335 18.03 30.26 25.60
C ILE A 335 19.03 31.41 25.73
N THR A 336 20.23 31.29 25.14
CA THR A 336 21.34 32.25 25.29
C THR A 336 20.96 33.69 24.94
N ASP A 337 20.11 33.88 23.93
CA ASP A 337 19.67 35.18 23.44
C ASP A 337 18.23 35.55 23.90
N VAL A 338 17.63 34.74 24.79
CA VAL A 338 16.28 34.96 25.35
C VAL A 338 16.36 35.89 26.56
N ALA A 339 15.46 36.88 26.63
CA ALA A 339 15.43 37.82 27.75
C ALA A 339 14.91 37.16 29.05
N PRO A 340 15.31 37.65 30.24
CA PRO A 340 14.71 37.21 31.50
C PRO A 340 13.19 37.43 31.53
N GLY A 341 12.43 36.42 31.94
CA GLY A 341 10.96 36.45 31.86
C GLY A 341 10.31 35.10 32.17
N THR A 342 8.98 35.08 32.06
CA THR A 342 8.17 33.85 32.10
C THR A 342 7.79 33.46 30.68
N TYR A 343 7.84 32.18 30.38
CA TYR A 343 7.63 31.58 29.06
C TYR A 343 6.94 30.22 29.21
N THR A 344 6.45 29.67 28.10
CA THR A 344 5.93 28.30 28.04
C THR A 344 6.89 27.42 27.24
N LEU A 345 7.41 26.35 27.85
CA LEU A 345 8.05 25.26 27.10
C LEU A 345 6.94 24.33 26.62
N ARG A 346 6.77 24.26 25.30
CA ARG A 346 5.90 23.32 24.60
C ARG A 346 6.75 22.18 24.06
N ILE A 347 6.32 20.95 24.33
CA ILE A 347 6.89 19.72 23.75
C ILE A 347 5.75 18.98 23.06
N GLU A 348 5.95 18.62 21.80
CA GLU A 348 5.01 17.82 21.01
C GLU A 348 5.74 16.59 20.45
N ILE A 349 5.20 15.40 20.72
CA ILE A 349 5.70 14.14 20.16
C ILE A 349 4.85 13.72 18.95
N ASN A 350 5.47 13.03 17.98
CA ASN A 350 4.83 12.64 16.72
C ASN A 350 4.10 13.83 16.05
N TYR A 351 4.79 14.98 15.99
CA TYR A 351 4.19 16.28 15.67
C TYR A 351 3.68 16.37 14.23
N ASP A 352 4.30 15.62 13.31
CA ASP A 352 3.88 15.45 11.92
C ASP A 352 2.80 14.37 11.74
N ARG A 353 2.56 13.57 12.79
CA ARG A 353 1.65 12.42 12.86
C ARG A 353 2.02 11.28 11.92
N ALA A 354 3.31 11.12 11.60
CA ALA A 354 3.81 10.01 10.80
C ALA A 354 3.58 8.63 11.45
N LEU A 355 3.54 8.56 12.78
CA LEU A 355 3.26 7.35 13.53
C LEU A 355 1.76 7.21 13.80
N ALA A 356 1.20 6.01 13.63
CA ALA A 356 -0.20 5.74 13.90
C ALA A 356 -0.48 5.50 15.38
N GLU A 357 -1.40 6.30 15.92
CA GLU A 357 -1.80 6.28 17.33
C GLU A 357 -3.32 6.20 17.49
N SER A 358 -3.78 5.73 18.65
CA SER A 358 -5.20 5.65 18.98
C SER A 358 -5.78 6.94 19.57
N ASP A 359 -4.95 7.82 20.09
CA ASP A 359 -5.25 9.21 20.43
C ASP A 359 -4.07 10.09 19.95
N TYR A 360 -4.36 11.34 19.61
CA TYR A 360 -3.37 12.37 19.26
C TYR A 360 -3.52 13.64 20.12
N SER A 361 -4.49 13.66 21.05
CA SER A 361 -4.90 14.84 21.81
C SER A 361 -4.04 15.12 23.06
N ASN A 362 -3.17 14.15 23.40
CA ASN A 362 -2.28 14.08 24.55
C ASN A 362 -0.78 14.13 24.17
N ASN A 363 -0.46 14.17 22.87
CA ASN A 363 0.90 14.31 22.33
C ASN A 363 1.61 15.63 22.70
N VAL A 364 0.87 16.63 23.17
CA VAL A 364 1.40 17.95 23.54
C VAL A 364 1.41 18.10 25.05
N THR A 365 2.54 18.58 25.59
CA THR A 365 2.59 19.15 26.94
C THR A 365 3.16 20.56 26.92
N GLU A 366 2.63 21.41 27.81
CA GLU A 366 3.04 22.80 27.97
C GLU A 366 3.32 23.04 29.46
N VAL A 367 4.52 23.53 29.78
CA VAL A 367 4.95 23.83 31.15
C VAL A 367 5.47 25.26 31.26
N GLU A 368 5.13 25.95 32.35
CA GLU A 368 5.64 27.29 32.63
C GLU A 368 7.13 27.23 33.01
N VAL A 369 7.93 28.10 32.39
CA VAL A 369 9.37 28.22 32.61
C VAL A 369 9.70 29.66 32.98
N THR A 370 10.61 29.85 33.94
CA THR A 370 11.18 31.16 34.26
C THR A 370 12.64 31.23 33.80
N VAL A 371 12.95 32.13 32.88
CA VAL A 371 14.33 32.49 32.50
C VAL A 371 14.86 33.48 33.55
N PRO A 372 15.96 33.17 34.26
CA PRO A 372 16.49 34.01 35.34
C PRO A 372 17.07 35.35 34.86
N GLN A 373 17.26 36.29 35.80
CA GLN A 373 17.86 37.63 35.56
C GLN A 373 19.38 37.62 35.52
#